data_AF-A0A2K0AXA0-F1
#
_entry.id   AF-A0A2K0AXA0-F1
#
_cell.length_a   1.000
_cell.length_b   1.000
_cell.length_c   1.000
_cell.angle_alpha   90.00
_cell.angle_beta   90.00
_cell.angle_gamma   90.00
#
_symmetry.space_group_name_H-M   'P 1'
#
loop_
_entity.id
_entity.type
_entity.pdbx_description
1 polymer ?
#
loop_
_entity_poly.entity_id
_entity_poly.type
_entity_poly.pdbx_seq_one_letter_code
_entity_poly.pdbx_strand_id
1 'polypeptide(L)'
;MGGEGQNIFGRKIKQLIKEVEDINSKSDSVVVLFIDELHVLGRSEYSIALESLKPSMQRGIIRFIGATTNEEYIKYIEKNAALTDRFEMLKLPALTRETIYKILENMWLKEMPTDEPVNEDLLNTIIDYGKYLPSQSQPRKSVKMLDDLIGWFRSQDIVMNEALLDKRIYSSIGIDPKFRVNIDQIEKSMRERVYGQDLAIETLVDNLHVTVAGLSDPTRPNSFMFLGPTVLVKLKLLKQW
;
A
#
# COMPACT_ATOMS: atom_id res chain seq x y z
N MET A 1 -11.20 -32.27 -5.93
CA MET A 1 -11.08 -31.98 -4.48
C MET A 1 -11.78 -30.68 -4.03
N GLY A 2 -12.55 -29.97 -4.88
CA GLY A 2 -13.15 -28.68 -4.52
C GLY A 2 -14.56 -28.69 -3.90
N GLY A 3 -15.26 -29.84 -3.87
CA GLY A 3 -16.67 -29.90 -3.47
C GLY A 3 -16.91 -29.97 -1.95
N GLU A 4 -16.06 -30.67 -1.18
CA GLU A 4 -16.28 -30.85 0.26
C GLU A 4 -15.97 -29.58 1.07
N GLY A 5 -14.90 -28.84 0.69
CA GLY A 5 -14.52 -27.60 1.37
C GLY A 5 -15.55 -26.49 1.25
N GLN A 6 -16.14 -26.31 0.06
CA GLN A 6 -17.23 -25.34 -0.19
C GLN A 6 -18.47 -25.65 0.65
N ASN A 7 -18.78 -26.95 0.80
CA ASN A 7 -19.95 -27.42 1.54
C ASN A 7 -19.77 -27.31 3.06
N ILE A 8 -18.53 -27.30 3.57
CA ILE A 8 -18.22 -27.03 4.98
C ILE A 8 -18.34 -25.52 5.27
N PHE A 9 -17.81 -24.67 4.39
CA PHE A 9 -17.86 -23.21 4.57
C PHE A 9 -19.30 -22.67 4.58
N GLY A 10 -20.12 -23.07 3.60
CA GLY A 10 -21.53 -22.66 3.54
C GLY A 10 -22.34 -23.08 4.79
N ARG A 11 -22.08 -24.29 5.31
CA ARG A 11 -22.70 -24.76 6.56
C ARG A 11 -22.29 -23.92 7.77
N LYS A 12 -21.02 -23.57 7.90
CA LYS A 12 -20.52 -22.72 8.98
C LYS A 12 -21.15 -21.32 8.94
N ILE A 13 -21.25 -20.70 7.76
CA ILE A 13 -21.89 -19.40 7.58
C ILE A 13 -23.38 -19.48 7.98
N LYS A 14 -24.09 -20.51 7.56
CA LYS A 14 -25.50 -20.69 7.92
C LYS A 14 -25.70 -20.88 9.42
N GLN A 15 -24.79 -21.58 10.08
CA GLN A 15 -24.82 -21.74 11.53
C GLN A 15 -24.57 -20.40 12.24
N LEU A 16 -23.56 -19.63 11.80
CA LEU A 16 -23.26 -18.30 12.33
C LEU A 16 -24.47 -17.36 12.21
N ILE A 17 -25.15 -17.33 11.07
CA ILE A 17 -26.37 -16.55 10.85
C ILE A 17 -27.43 -16.92 11.87
N LYS A 18 -27.67 -18.22 12.08
CA LYS A 18 -28.69 -18.70 13.01
C LYS A 18 -28.38 -18.30 14.46
N GLU A 19 -27.11 -18.40 14.86
CA GLU A 19 -26.66 -17.94 16.17
C GLU A 19 -26.90 -16.43 16.36
N VAL A 20 -26.63 -15.62 15.32
CA VAL A 20 -26.91 -14.17 15.34
C VAL A 20 -28.42 -13.88 15.41
N GLU A 21 -29.24 -14.60 14.63
CA GLU A 21 -30.70 -14.47 14.67
C GLU A 21 -31.25 -14.84 16.08
N ASP A 22 -30.74 -15.90 16.68
CA ASP A 22 -31.13 -16.34 18.03
C ASP A 22 -30.74 -15.30 19.09
N ILE A 23 -29.55 -14.70 19.01
CA ILE A 23 -29.10 -13.63 19.92
C ILE A 23 -29.99 -12.40 19.79
N ASN A 24 -30.25 -11.93 18.56
CA ASN A 24 -31.09 -10.77 18.30
C ASN A 24 -32.55 -11.00 18.73
N SER A 25 -33.02 -12.24 18.81
CA SER A 25 -34.37 -12.58 19.29
C SER A 25 -34.51 -12.59 20.82
N LYS A 26 -33.40 -12.76 21.55
CA LYS A 26 -33.37 -12.94 23.01
C LYS A 26 -32.85 -11.72 23.75
N SER A 27 -32.32 -10.73 23.04
CA SER A 27 -31.72 -9.54 23.59
C SER A 27 -32.05 -8.34 22.71
N ASP A 28 -32.22 -7.17 23.32
CA ASP A 28 -32.25 -5.89 22.58
C ASP A 28 -30.88 -5.51 21.98
N SER A 29 -29.86 -6.35 22.18
CA SER A 29 -28.52 -6.14 21.65
C SER A 29 -28.50 -6.31 20.13
N VAL A 30 -27.91 -5.33 19.47
CA VAL A 30 -27.68 -5.35 18.03
C VAL A 30 -26.35 -6.02 17.73
N VAL A 31 -26.38 -7.18 17.09
CA VAL A 31 -25.16 -7.79 16.57
C VAL A 31 -24.80 -7.20 15.19
N VAL A 32 -23.56 -6.73 15.06
CA VAL A 32 -22.96 -6.28 13.79
C VAL A 32 -21.82 -7.22 13.40
N LEU A 33 -21.89 -7.80 12.21
CA LEU A 33 -20.85 -8.67 11.67
C LEU A 33 -19.85 -7.85 10.86
N PHE A 34 -18.59 -7.88 11.26
CA PHE A 34 -17.49 -7.33 10.47
C PHE A 34 -16.88 -8.39 9.55
N ILE A 35 -16.73 -8.06 8.28
CA ILE A 35 -16.11 -8.93 7.28
C ILE A 35 -15.00 -8.13 6.59
N ASP A 36 -13.76 -8.43 6.97
CA ASP A 36 -12.61 -7.99 6.19
C ASP A 36 -12.59 -8.76 4.86
N GLU A 37 -12.13 -8.12 3.80
CA GLU A 37 -12.13 -8.68 2.44
C GLU A 37 -13.51 -9.19 1.97
N LEU A 38 -14.56 -8.37 2.11
CA LEU A 38 -15.94 -8.71 1.74
C LEU A 38 -16.06 -9.31 0.31
N HIS A 39 -15.20 -8.88 -0.61
CA HIS A 39 -15.18 -9.36 -1.99
C HIS A 39 -14.96 -10.86 -2.13
N VAL A 40 -14.39 -11.53 -1.12
CA VAL A 40 -14.25 -12.99 -1.09
C VAL A 40 -15.62 -13.67 -1.23
N LEU A 41 -16.66 -13.10 -0.64
CA LEU A 41 -18.04 -13.61 -0.78
C LEU A 41 -18.60 -13.49 -2.20
N GLY A 42 -18.08 -12.54 -3.00
CA GLY A 42 -18.45 -12.34 -4.39
C GLY A 42 -17.73 -13.27 -5.38
N ARG A 43 -16.73 -14.04 -4.93
CA ARG A 43 -16.04 -15.02 -5.79
C ARG A 43 -16.96 -16.22 -6.06
N SER A 44 -16.87 -16.76 -7.28
CA SER A 44 -17.71 -17.87 -7.74
C SER A 44 -17.64 -19.11 -6.82
N GLU A 45 -16.47 -19.35 -6.23
CA GLU A 45 -16.18 -20.42 -5.27
C GLU A 45 -17.05 -20.37 -4.00
N TYR A 46 -17.51 -19.19 -3.60
CA TYR A 46 -18.28 -18.96 -2.37
C TYR A 46 -19.74 -18.56 -2.61
N SER A 47 -20.19 -18.61 -3.87
CA SER A 47 -21.55 -18.26 -4.29
C SER A 47 -22.65 -18.96 -3.46
N ILE A 48 -22.46 -20.24 -3.09
CA ILE A 48 -23.42 -21.01 -2.28
C ILE A 48 -23.60 -20.42 -0.87
N ALA A 49 -22.51 -19.93 -0.26
CA ALA A 49 -22.57 -19.28 1.04
C ALA A 49 -23.28 -17.92 0.95
N LEU A 50 -23.05 -17.20 -0.15
CA LEU A 50 -23.73 -15.94 -0.43
C LEU A 50 -25.24 -16.12 -0.62
N GLU A 51 -25.68 -17.13 -1.39
CA GLU A 51 -27.10 -17.45 -1.53
C GLU A 51 -27.75 -17.78 -0.18
N SER A 52 -26.99 -18.39 0.73
CA SER A 52 -27.47 -18.70 2.10
C SER A 52 -27.63 -17.46 2.98
N LEU A 53 -26.89 -16.37 2.68
CA LEU A 53 -26.94 -15.09 3.41
C LEU A 53 -28.08 -14.18 2.94
N LYS A 54 -28.48 -14.26 1.65
CA LYS A 54 -29.49 -13.36 1.06
C LYS A 54 -30.80 -13.26 1.86
N PRO A 55 -31.41 -14.35 2.35
CA PRO A 55 -32.68 -14.25 3.08
C PRO A 55 -32.55 -13.45 4.38
N SER A 56 -31.47 -13.64 5.14
CA SER A 56 -31.24 -12.93 6.41
C SER A 56 -30.84 -11.47 6.18
N MET A 57 -30.14 -11.18 5.07
CA MET A 57 -29.87 -9.81 4.62
C MET A 57 -31.16 -9.08 4.19
N GLN A 58 -32.06 -9.75 3.49
CA GLN A 58 -33.34 -9.17 3.05
C GLN A 58 -34.26 -8.82 4.22
N ARG A 59 -34.27 -9.64 5.27
CA ARG A 59 -35.06 -9.39 6.48
C ARG A 59 -34.50 -8.28 7.37
N GLY A 60 -33.29 -7.78 7.09
CA GLY A 60 -32.63 -6.74 7.90
C GLY A 60 -32.24 -7.18 9.31
N ILE A 61 -32.28 -8.49 9.59
CA ILE A 61 -31.98 -9.04 10.93
C ILE A 61 -30.49 -8.95 11.23
N ILE A 62 -29.65 -8.98 10.18
CA ILE A 62 -28.20 -8.96 10.33
C ILE A 62 -27.64 -7.68 9.70
N ARG A 63 -26.84 -6.96 10.48
CA ARG A 63 -26.08 -5.80 10.03
C ARG A 63 -24.65 -6.21 9.73
N PHE A 64 -24.12 -5.75 8.61
CA PHE A 64 -22.77 -6.04 8.17
C PHE A 64 -21.97 -4.76 8.00
N ILE A 65 -20.71 -4.79 8.40
CA ILE A 65 -19.69 -3.84 7.96
C ILE A 65 -18.68 -4.64 7.16
N GLY A 66 -18.55 -4.35 5.87
CA GLY A 66 -17.59 -5.01 5.00
C GLY A 66 -16.51 -4.06 4.55
N ALA A 67 -15.27 -4.54 4.50
CA ALA A 67 -14.14 -3.80 3.93
C ALA A 67 -13.67 -4.49 2.63
N THR A 68 -13.34 -3.69 1.61
CA THR A 68 -12.76 -4.18 0.36
C THR A 68 -12.08 -3.04 -0.38
N THR A 69 -11.19 -3.35 -1.33
CA THR A 69 -10.67 -2.33 -2.25
C THR A 69 -11.67 -2.00 -3.37
N ASN A 70 -11.52 -0.82 -3.98
CA ASN A 70 -12.36 -0.41 -5.12
C ASN A 70 -12.23 -1.38 -6.32
N GLU A 71 -11.02 -1.85 -6.59
CA GLU A 71 -10.76 -2.79 -7.70
C GLU A 71 -11.48 -4.13 -7.48
N GLU A 72 -11.40 -4.66 -6.26
CA GLU A 72 -12.07 -5.90 -5.90
C GLU A 72 -13.59 -5.75 -5.85
N TYR A 73 -14.10 -4.59 -5.41
CA TYR A 73 -15.53 -4.29 -5.47
C TYR A 73 -16.05 -4.39 -6.91
N ILE A 74 -15.41 -3.68 -7.86
CA ILE A 74 -15.77 -3.69 -9.28
C ILE A 74 -15.69 -5.11 -9.84
N LYS A 75 -14.64 -5.86 -9.44
CA LYS A 75 -14.38 -7.19 -9.98
C LYS A 75 -15.36 -8.25 -9.48
N TYR A 76 -15.70 -8.23 -8.19
CA TYR A 76 -16.38 -9.35 -7.52
C TYR A 76 -17.75 -9.01 -6.92
N ILE A 77 -18.04 -7.76 -6.58
CA ILE A 77 -19.28 -7.37 -5.88
C ILE A 77 -20.23 -6.63 -6.80
N GLU A 78 -19.75 -5.64 -7.56
CA GLU A 78 -20.58 -4.69 -8.33
C GLU A 78 -21.53 -5.39 -9.32
N LYS A 79 -21.12 -6.53 -9.86
CA LYS A 79 -21.90 -7.31 -10.82
C LYS A 79 -23.07 -8.08 -10.18
N ASN A 80 -23.17 -8.12 -8.85
CA ASN A 80 -24.18 -8.86 -8.12
C ASN A 80 -25.20 -7.93 -7.46
N ALA A 81 -26.35 -7.75 -8.14
CA ALA A 81 -27.44 -6.89 -7.70
C ALA A 81 -27.89 -7.15 -6.24
N ALA A 82 -27.90 -8.41 -5.81
CA ALA A 82 -28.34 -8.76 -4.46
C ALA A 82 -27.40 -8.23 -3.36
N LEU A 83 -26.10 -8.06 -3.66
CA LEU A 83 -25.15 -7.45 -2.75
C LEU A 83 -25.22 -5.93 -2.84
N THR A 84 -25.19 -5.37 -4.04
CA THR A 84 -25.18 -3.92 -4.24
C THR A 84 -26.45 -3.24 -3.71
N ASP A 85 -27.61 -3.91 -3.75
CA ASP A 85 -28.87 -3.37 -3.23
C ASP A 85 -28.94 -3.33 -1.69
N ARG A 86 -27.98 -3.96 -0.99
CA ARG A 86 -28.01 -4.10 0.47
C ARG A 86 -26.84 -3.42 1.17
N PHE A 87 -25.74 -3.18 0.47
CA PHE A 87 -24.61 -2.44 1.00
C PHE A 87 -24.74 -0.97 0.61
N GLU A 88 -24.78 -0.10 1.62
CA GLU A 88 -24.49 1.32 1.42
C GLU A 88 -22.97 1.49 1.24
N MET A 89 -22.55 1.99 0.08
CA MET A 89 -21.13 2.11 -0.24
C MET A 89 -20.55 3.42 0.31
N LEU A 90 -19.70 3.32 1.31
CA LEU A 90 -18.92 4.44 1.84
C LEU A 90 -17.49 4.39 1.27
N LYS A 91 -17.18 5.30 0.34
CA LYS A 91 -15.82 5.44 -0.20
C LYS A 91 -14.96 6.26 0.76
N LEU A 92 -13.91 5.63 1.30
CA LEU A 92 -12.94 6.30 2.14
C LEU A 92 -11.87 6.98 1.25
N PRO A 93 -11.72 8.31 1.31
CA PRO A 93 -10.66 9.00 0.59
C PRO A 93 -9.29 8.68 1.20
N ALA A 94 -8.22 8.95 0.44
CA ALA A 94 -6.87 8.91 0.97
C ALA A 94 -6.70 9.91 2.13
N LEU A 95 -5.94 9.51 3.15
CA LEU A 95 -5.66 10.39 4.28
C LEU A 95 -4.77 11.57 3.86
N THR A 96 -5.03 12.74 4.44
CA THR A 96 -4.15 13.90 4.28
C THR A 96 -2.83 13.70 5.03
N ARG A 97 -1.79 14.42 4.62
CA ARG A 97 -0.49 14.40 5.31
C ARG A 97 -0.64 14.73 6.80
N GLU A 98 -1.42 15.75 7.13
CA GLU A 98 -1.68 16.18 8.51
C GLU A 98 -2.33 15.07 9.35
N THR A 99 -3.30 14.34 8.79
CA THR A 99 -3.93 13.23 9.50
C THR A 99 -2.95 12.08 9.72
N ILE A 100 -2.09 11.77 8.74
CA ILE A 100 -1.05 10.75 8.90
C ILE A 100 -0.06 11.18 10.00
N TYR A 101 0.36 12.44 10.00
CA TYR A 101 1.23 12.99 11.06
C TYR A 101 0.62 12.79 12.45
N LYS A 102 -0.66 13.18 12.65
CA LYS A 102 -1.36 13.00 13.93
C LYS A 102 -1.45 11.53 14.36
N ILE A 103 -1.59 10.60 13.41
CA ILE A 103 -1.56 9.15 13.72
C ILE A 103 -0.18 8.75 14.25
N LEU A 104 0.90 9.20 13.61
CA LEU A 104 2.27 8.90 14.04
C LEU A 104 2.62 9.56 15.37
N GLU A 105 2.19 10.80 15.58
CA GLU A 105 2.36 11.54 16.83
C GLU A 105 1.66 10.82 18.00
N ASN A 106 0.40 10.41 17.81
CA ASN A 106 -0.32 9.63 18.81
C ASN A 106 0.34 8.28 19.11
N MET A 107 0.89 7.63 18.09
CA MET A 107 1.66 6.39 18.27
C MET A 107 2.95 6.64 19.07
N TRP A 108 3.69 7.71 18.75
CA TRP A 108 4.88 8.11 19.50
C TRP A 108 4.56 8.34 20.97
N LEU A 109 3.57 9.20 21.27
CA LEU A 109 3.17 9.55 22.64
C LEU A 109 2.70 8.32 23.45
N LYS A 110 2.14 7.31 22.78
CA LYS A 110 1.69 6.07 23.41
C LYS A 110 2.85 5.10 23.70
N GLU A 111 3.80 4.99 22.78
CA GLU A 111 4.81 3.94 22.80
C GLU A 111 6.17 4.40 23.38
N MET A 112 6.46 5.69 23.37
CA MET A 112 7.70 6.25 23.90
C MET A 112 7.56 6.64 25.39
N PRO A 113 8.67 6.73 26.14
CA PRO A 113 8.67 7.32 27.47
C PRO A 113 8.05 8.72 27.47
N THR A 114 7.35 9.08 28.55
CA THR A 114 6.61 10.37 28.63
C THR A 114 7.52 11.60 28.59
N ASP A 115 8.80 11.44 28.92
CA ASP A 115 9.84 12.46 28.89
C ASP A 115 10.56 12.55 27.55
N GLU A 116 10.32 11.62 26.62
CA GLU A 116 10.88 11.67 25.27
C GLU A 116 10.02 12.60 24.39
N PRO A 117 10.56 13.75 23.94
CA PRO A 117 9.82 14.68 23.11
C PRO A 117 9.52 14.08 21.73
N VAL A 118 8.37 14.44 21.15
CA VAL A 118 8.04 14.06 19.77
C VAL A 118 9.03 14.71 18.82
N ASN A 119 9.71 13.90 18.02
CA ASN A 119 10.60 14.40 16.96
C ASN A 119 9.78 14.68 15.69
N GLU A 120 9.29 15.91 15.54
CA GLU A 120 8.42 16.31 14.42
C GLU A 120 9.10 16.13 13.05
N ASP A 121 10.38 16.45 12.95
CA ASP A 121 11.17 16.32 11.71
C ASP A 121 11.25 14.86 11.28
N LEU A 122 11.54 13.96 12.23
CA LEU A 122 11.59 12.53 11.96
C LEU A 122 10.23 12.00 11.49
N LEU A 123 9.13 12.39 12.14
CA LEU A 123 7.79 11.96 11.72
C LEU A 123 7.46 12.45 10.31
N ASN A 124 7.81 13.68 9.97
CA ASN A 124 7.66 14.20 8.62
C ASN A 124 8.50 13.41 7.60
N THR A 125 9.76 13.13 7.92
CA THR A 125 10.64 12.33 7.05
C THR A 125 10.11 10.91 6.85
N ILE A 126 9.53 10.28 7.89
CA ILE A 126 8.86 8.96 7.76
C ILE A 126 7.70 9.03 6.76
N ILE A 127 6.92 10.12 6.75
CA ILE A 127 5.84 10.29 5.77
C ILE A 127 6.41 10.45 4.36
N ASP A 128 7.46 11.26 4.20
CA ASP A 128 8.11 11.48 2.90
C ASP A 128 8.76 10.22 2.34
N TYR A 129 9.38 9.41 3.20
CA TYR A 129 10.01 8.15 2.81
C TYR A 129 8.98 7.10 2.38
N GLY A 130 7.70 7.33 2.67
CA GLY A 130 6.60 6.56 2.10
C GLY A 130 6.62 6.49 0.57
N LYS A 131 7.26 7.44 -0.13
CA LYS A 131 7.44 7.40 -1.60
C LYS A 131 8.29 6.22 -2.08
N TYR A 132 9.20 5.71 -1.24
CA TYR A 132 10.03 4.55 -1.56
C TYR A 132 9.28 3.21 -1.40
N LEU A 133 8.06 3.23 -0.85
CA LEU A 133 7.18 2.07 -0.70
C LEU A 133 5.85 2.29 -1.45
N PRO A 134 5.86 2.33 -2.80
CA PRO A 134 4.66 2.62 -3.59
C PRO A 134 3.61 1.51 -3.54
N SER A 135 4.02 0.25 -3.29
CA SER A 135 3.10 -0.89 -3.16
C SER A 135 2.33 -0.92 -1.83
N GLN A 136 2.60 0.02 -0.92
CA GLN A 136 1.96 0.09 0.38
C GLN A 136 1.17 1.39 0.52
N SER A 137 -0.04 1.26 1.04
CA SER A 137 -0.94 2.39 1.30
C SER A 137 -0.59 3.12 2.59
N GLN A 138 -0.86 4.43 2.61
CA GLN A 138 -0.91 5.18 3.87
C GLN A 138 -2.19 4.85 4.66
N PRO A 139 -2.17 4.94 6.00
CA PRO A 139 -1.03 5.31 6.86
C PRO A 139 -0.11 4.13 7.20
N ARG A 140 -0.46 2.91 6.74
CA ARG A 140 0.18 1.65 7.16
C ARG A 140 1.70 1.65 6.96
N LYS A 141 2.20 2.16 5.83
CA LYS A 141 3.65 2.18 5.56
C LYS A 141 4.42 3.08 6.53
N SER A 142 3.90 4.26 6.84
CA SER A 142 4.54 5.17 7.79
C SER A 142 4.44 4.64 9.23
N VAL A 143 3.30 4.06 9.60
CA VAL A 143 3.15 3.37 10.89
C VAL A 143 4.17 2.24 11.04
N LYS A 144 4.35 1.42 10.00
CA LYS A 144 5.33 0.32 10.02
C LYS A 144 6.78 0.82 10.15
N MET A 145 7.13 1.92 9.47
CA MET A 145 8.46 2.52 9.62
C MET A 145 8.70 2.99 11.05
N LEU A 146 7.73 3.71 11.64
CA LEU A 146 7.83 4.18 13.03
C LEU A 146 7.89 3.01 14.02
N ASP A 147 7.06 1.99 13.83
CA ASP A 147 7.04 0.78 14.66
C ASP A 147 8.38 0.05 14.66
N ASP A 148 9.01 -0.09 13.49
CA ASP A 148 10.36 -0.66 13.38
C ASP A 148 11.37 0.18 14.17
N LEU A 149 11.35 1.51 14.02
CA LEU A 149 12.23 2.41 14.78
C LEU A 149 12.03 2.29 16.30
N ILE A 150 10.79 2.26 16.78
CA ILE A 150 10.45 2.06 18.20
C ILE A 150 11.00 0.71 18.69
N GLY A 151 10.89 -0.35 17.88
CA GLY A 151 11.46 -1.65 18.19
C GLY A 151 12.98 -1.61 18.40
N TRP A 152 13.71 -0.84 17.58
CA TRP A 152 15.15 -0.64 17.73
C TRP A 152 15.51 0.20 18.95
N PHE A 153 14.80 1.30 19.18
CA PHE A 153 14.96 2.14 20.35
C PHE A 153 14.85 1.31 21.65
N ARG A 154 13.82 0.47 21.75
CA ARG A 154 13.58 -0.38 22.92
C ARG A 154 14.60 -1.51 23.11
N SER A 155 15.22 -2.01 22.03
CA SER A 155 16.05 -3.21 22.08
C SER A 155 17.55 -2.94 22.23
N GLN A 156 18.05 -1.79 21.81
CA GLN A 156 19.50 -1.53 21.75
C GLN A 156 19.94 -0.18 22.34
N ASP A 157 19.07 0.54 23.03
CA ASP A 157 19.37 1.89 23.55
C ASP A 157 19.89 2.83 22.44
N ILE A 158 19.36 2.66 21.23
CA ILE A 158 19.71 3.47 20.06
C ILE A 158 18.77 4.66 20.01
N VAL A 159 19.34 5.87 19.94
CA VAL A 159 18.58 7.10 19.74
C VAL A 159 17.80 7.04 18.42
N MET A 160 16.50 7.30 18.51
CA MET A 160 15.63 7.32 17.35
C MET A 160 15.82 8.62 16.57
N ASN A 161 16.45 8.53 15.40
CA ASN A 161 16.77 9.67 14.56
C ASN A 161 16.70 9.32 13.07
N GLU A 162 16.89 10.33 12.22
CA GLU A 162 16.88 10.16 10.77
C GLU A 162 17.95 9.16 10.29
N ALA A 163 19.14 9.13 10.91
CA ALA A 163 20.20 8.21 10.51
C ALA A 163 19.81 6.73 10.74
N LEU A 164 19.06 6.45 11.81
CA LEU A 164 18.49 5.12 12.01
C LEU A 164 17.45 4.82 10.93
N LEU A 165 16.55 5.75 10.62
CA LEU A 165 15.57 5.61 9.54
C LEU A 165 16.24 5.31 8.20
N ASP A 166 17.27 6.07 7.82
CA ASP A 166 18.06 5.86 6.60
C ASP A 166 18.60 4.44 6.53
N LYS A 167 19.23 3.98 7.62
CA LYS A 167 19.78 2.63 7.73
C LYS A 167 18.70 1.56 7.59
N ARG A 168 17.51 1.78 8.16
CA ARG A 168 16.39 0.84 8.08
C ARG A 168 15.81 0.76 6.67
N ILE A 169 15.64 1.89 6.00
CA ILE A 169 15.21 1.92 4.60
C ILE A 169 16.24 1.21 3.72
N TYR A 170 17.52 1.55 3.84
CA TYR A 170 18.57 0.89 3.07
C TYR A 170 18.59 -0.63 3.31
N SER A 171 18.49 -1.07 4.56
CA SER A 171 18.47 -2.50 4.89
C SER A 171 17.22 -3.24 4.38
N SER A 172 16.08 -2.55 4.32
CA SER A 172 14.81 -3.18 3.92
C SER A 172 14.59 -3.21 2.41
N ILE A 173 15.03 -2.18 1.68
CA ILE A 173 14.73 -2.01 0.25
C ILE A 173 15.96 -1.74 -0.63
N GLY A 174 17.16 -1.60 -0.04
CA GLY A 174 18.39 -1.33 -0.78
C GLY A 174 18.52 0.08 -1.33
N ILE A 175 17.64 1.00 -0.90
CA ILE A 175 17.64 2.40 -1.34
C ILE A 175 18.32 3.24 -0.26
N ASP A 176 19.31 4.04 -0.66
CA ASP A 176 19.87 5.11 0.17
C ASP A 176 19.06 6.39 -0.09
N PRO A 177 18.24 6.86 0.88
CA PRO A 177 17.42 8.06 0.70
C PRO A 177 18.24 9.33 0.50
N LYS A 178 19.49 9.34 0.99
CA LYS A 178 20.42 10.48 0.90
C LYS A 178 21.34 10.39 -0.31
N PHE A 179 21.16 9.39 -1.17
CA PHE A 179 21.91 9.25 -2.39
C PHE A 179 21.77 10.50 -3.26
N ARG A 180 22.89 11.18 -3.50
CA ARG A 180 22.98 12.29 -4.44
C ARG A 180 23.48 11.77 -5.76
N VAL A 181 22.67 11.94 -6.80
CA VAL A 181 23.04 11.61 -8.17
C VAL A 181 24.14 12.57 -8.62
N ASN A 182 25.33 12.04 -8.91
CA ASN A 182 26.39 12.79 -9.57
C ASN A 182 26.25 12.62 -11.09
N ILE A 183 25.57 13.57 -11.73
CA ILE A 183 25.23 13.50 -13.15
C ILE A 183 26.51 13.57 -14.00
N ASP A 184 27.47 14.44 -13.65
CA ASP A 184 28.74 14.58 -14.36
C ASP A 184 29.52 13.25 -14.41
N GLN A 185 29.53 12.51 -13.29
CA GLN A 185 30.17 11.21 -13.22
C GLN A 185 29.46 10.16 -14.07
N ILE A 186 28.11 10.18 -14.09
CA ILE A 186 27.30 9.29 -14.92
C ILE A 186 27.57 9.58 -16.40
N GLU A 187 27.53 10.84 -16.81
CA GLU A 187 27.82 11.26 -18.19
C GLU A 187 29.22 10.81 -18.61
N LYS A 188 30.23 11.09 -17.79
CA LYS A 188 31.61 10.68 -18.09
C LYS A 188 31.72 9.18 -18.29
N SER A 189 31.13 8.37 -17.39
CA SER A 189 31.12 6.91 -17.49
C SER A 189 30.40 6.43 -18.77
N MET A 190 29.32 7.09 -19.18
CA MET A 190 28.63 6.76 -20.43
C MET A 190 29.49 7.06 -21.66
N ARG A 191 30.11 8.24 -21.73
CA ARG A 191 30.97 8.65 -22.85
C ARG A 191 32.22 7.79 -22.99
N GLU A 192 32.77 7.28 -21.87
CA GLU A 192 33.91 6.35 -21.90
C GLU A 192 33.56 4.99 -22.54
N ARG A 193 32.30 4.57 -22.48
CA ARG A 193 31.86 3.22 -22.87
C ARG A 193 31.01 3.18 -24.13
N VAL A 194 30.39 4.31 -24.49
CA VAL A 194 29.52 4.48 -25.64
C VAL A 194 30.12 5.52 -26.59
N TYR A 195 30.54 5.05 -27.77
CA TYR A 195 31.21 5.89 -28.76
C TYR A 195 30.23 6.31 -29.88
N GLY A 196 30.32 7.55 -30.33
CA GLY A 196 29.58 8.06 -31.49
C GLY A 196 28.06 8.16 -31.30
N GLN A 197 27.60 8.36 -30.06
CA GLN A 197 26.18 8.51 -29.70
C GLN A 197 25.96 9.75 -28.80
N ASP A 198 26.67 10.84 -29.07
CA ASP A 198 26.70 12.03 -28.20
C ASP A 198 25.31 12.61 -27.95
N LEU A 199 24.47 12.72 -29.01
CA LEU A 199 23.09 13.21 -28.90
C LEU A 199 22.23 12.35 -27.95
N ALA A 200 22.42 11.02 -27.98
CA ALA A 200 21.66 10.12 -27.12
C ALA A 200 22.09 10.27 -25.65
N ILE A 201 23.40 10.43 -25.40
CA ILE A 201 23.93 10.66 -24.05
C ILE A 201 23.47 12.01 -23.52
N GLU A 202 23.55 13.08 -24.32
CA GLU A 202 23.10 14.43 -23.95
C GLU A 202 21.61 14.45 -23.59
N THR A 203 20.76 13.84 -24.42
CA THR A 203 19.31 13.75 -24.16
C THR A 203 19.00 13.03 -22.84
N LEU A 204 19.76 11.97 -22.53
CA LEU A 204 19.61 11.20 -21.30
C LEU A 204 20.08 12.01 -20.07
N VAL A 205 21.21 12.70 -20.18
CA VAL A 205 21.79 13.55 -19.14
C VAL A 205 20.89 14.75 -18.84
N ASP A 206 20.35 15.42 -19.86
CA ASP A 206 19.40 16.51 -19.71
C ASP A 206 18.14 16.07 -18.95
N ASN A 207 17.61 14.89 -19.29
CA ASN A 207 16.46 14.35 -18.56
C ASN A 207 16.80 13.99 -17.10
N LEU A 208 18.01 13.50 -16.81
CA LEU A 208 18.47 13.32 -15.43
C LEU A 208 18.52 14.65 -14.70
N HIS A 209 19.03 15.72 -15.31
CA HIS A 209 19.04 17.05 -14.69
C HIS A 209 17.63 17.51 -14.34
N VAL A 210 16.67 17.38 -15.25
CA VAL A 210 15.25 17.72 -15.00
C VAL A 210 14.66 16.88 -13.85
N THR A 211 14.95 15.58 -13.84
CA THR A 211 14.42 14.65 -12.83
C THR A 211 15.02 14.92 -11.45
N VAL A 212 16.34 15.12 -11.36
CA VAL A 212 17.04 15.42 -10.11
C VAL A 212 16.66 16.81 -9.57
N ALA A 213 16.40 17.77 -10.46
CA ALA A 213 15.87 19.08 -10.09
C ALA A 213 14.41 19.05 -9.60
N GLY A 214 13.73 17.90 -9.65
CA GLY A 214 12.33 17.75 -9.27
C GLY A 214 11.36 18.44 -10.24
N LEU A 215 11.79 18.72 -11.47
CA LEU A 215 10.99 19.39 -12.50
C LEU A 215 10.20 18.39 -13.37
N SER A 216 10.37 17.09 -13.14
CA SER A 216 9.59 16.03 -13.80
C SER A 216 8.23 15.81 -13.12
N ASP A 217 7.20 15.49 -13.92
CA ASP A 217 5.90 15.07 -13.40
C ASP A 217 6.04 13.73 -12.63
N PRO A 218 5.81 13.69 -11.31
CA PRO A 218 5.98 12.48 -10.51
C PRO A 218 4.96 11.39 -10.83
N THR A 219 3.89 11.71 -11.57
CA THR A 219 2.84 10.76 -11.96
C THR A 219 3.11 10.09 -13.31
N ARG A 220 4.15 10.52 -14.04
CA ARG A 220 4.47 10.01 -15.38
C ARG A 220 5.89 9.46 -15.44
N PRO A 221 6.10 8.23 -15.96
CA PRO A 221 7.44 7.70 -16.13
C PRO A 221 8.17 8.40 -17.27
N ASN A 222 9.43 8.78 -17.03
CA ASN A 222 10.35 9.16 -18.12
C ASN A 222 10.57 7.94 -19.02
N SER A 223 10.11 8.04 -20.26
CA SER A 223 10.09 6.94 -21.21
C SER A 223 10.99 7.27 -22.40
N PHE A 224 11.95 6.39 -22.67
CA PHE A 224 12.87 6.51 -23.80
C PHE A 224 12.69 5.36 -24.78
N MET A 225 12.75 5.66 -26.07
CA MET A 225 12.74 4.64 -27.13
C MET A 225 14.00 4.79 -28.00
N PHE A 226 14.92 3.84 -27.89
CA PHE A 226 16.17 3.85 -28.66
C PHE A 226 15.98 3.22 -30.05
N LEU A 227 16.08 4.06 -31.08
CA LEU A 227 16.03 3.65 -32.49
C LEU A 227 17.45 3.62 -33.10
N GLY A 228 17.69 2.75 -34.08
CA GLY A 228 19.04 2.57 -34.64
C GLY A 228 19.24 1.23 -35.37
N PRO A 229 20.32 1.11 -36.16
CA PRO A 229 20.52 0.02 -37.11
C PRO A 229 20.95 -1.31 -36.48
N THR A 230 21.61 -1.28 -35.31
CA THR A 230 22.19 -2.50 -34.69
C THR A 230 21.79 -2.62 -33.22
N VAL A 231 21.30 -3.80 -32.83
CA VAL A 231 20.83 -4.11 -31.46
C VAL A 231 21.97 -4.01 -30.44
N LEU A 232 23.20 -4.36 -30.84
CA LEU A 232 24.38 -4.38 -29.95
C LEU A 232 24.70 -2.99 -29.38
N VAL A 233 24.57 -1.93 -30.18
CA VAL A 233 24.85 -0.55 -29.77
C VAL A 233 23.79 -0.03 -28.80
N LYS A 234 22.51 -0.33 -29.08
CA LYS A 234 21.38 0.04 -28.21
C LYS A 234 21.46 -0.65 -26.84
N LEU A 235 21.80 -1.93 -26.84
CA LEU A 235 21.98 -2.69 -25.60
C LEU A 235 23.16 -2.18 -24.78
N LYS A 236 24.19 -1.60 -25.41
CA LYS A 236 25.31 -1.02 -24.68
C LYS A 236 24.90 0.27 -23.96
N LEU A 237 24.12 1.14 -24.60
CA LEU A 237 23.51 2.30 -23.94
C LEU A 237 22.64 1.89 -22.75
N LEU A 238 21.73 0.93 -22.96
CA LEU A 238 20.83 0.43 -21.90
C LEU A 238 21.55 -0.22 -20.71
N LYS A 239 22.70 -0.85 -20.93
CA LYS A 239 23.48 -1.47 -19.85
C LYS A 239 24.29 -0.46 -19.02
N GLN A 240 24.49 0.75 -19.52
CA GLN A 240 25.25 1.80 -18.84
C GLN A 240 24.34 2.84 -18.17
N TRP A 241 23.06 2.84 -18.52
CA TRP A 241 21.97 3.56 -17.86
C TRP A 241 21.44 2.76 -16.68
#